data_AF-A0A931SE71-F1
#
_entry.id   AF-A0A931SE71-F1
#
_cell.length_a   1.000
_cell.length_b   1.000
_cell.length_c   1.000
_cell.angle_alpha   90.00
_cell.angle_beta   90.00
_cell.angle_gamma   90.00
#
_symmetry.space_group_name_H-M   'P 1'
#
loop_
_entity.id
_entity.type
_entity.pdbx_description
1 polymer ?
#
loop_
_entity_poly.entity_id
_entity_poly.type
_entity_poly.pdbx_seq_one_letter_code
_entity_poly.pdbx_strand_id
1 'polypeptide(L)' 'MKSSVVTIPKKVSGGEELVVVRKDDFEAFRNWRKEVENALAKVQRGRREYRLRKARVVASPRELL' A
#
# COMPACT_ATOMS: atom_id res chain seq x y z
N MET A 1 12.34 -2.75 -17.26
CA MET A 1 12.17 -1.41 -17.88
C MET A 1 13.11 -0.44 -17.18
N LYS A 2 13.99 0.25 -17.91
CA LYS A 2 14.88 1.28 -17.32
C LYS A 2 14.01 2.45 -16.86
N SER A 3 13.83 2.60 -15.54
CA SER A 3 13.25 3.81 -14.96
C SER A 3 14.25 4.94 -15.18
N SER A 4 13.97 5.83 -16.14
CA SER A 4 14.69 7.09 -16.26
C SER A 4 14.16 8.01 -15.15
N VAL A 5 14.73 7.90 -13.96
CA VAL A 5 14.47 8.87 -12.89
C VAL A 5 14.99 10.22 -13.39
N VAL A 6 14.08 11.16 -13.61
CA VAL A 6 14.43 12.53 -14.02
C VAL A 6 14.45 13.39 -12.76
N THR A 7 15.54 14.09 -12.51
CA THR A 7 15.64 15.03 -11.40
C THR A 7 15.66 16.46 -11.93
N ILE A 8 14.96 17.37 -11.24
CA ILE A 8 15.01 18.81 -11.51
C ILE A 8 15.90 19.44 -10.44
N PRO A 9 17.09 19.96 -10.80
CA PRO A 9 18.03 20.51 -9.84
C PRO A 9 17.47 21.75 -9.12
N LYS A 10 17.95 21.98 -7.89
CA LYS A 10 17.60 23.14 -7.05
C LYS A 10 17.69 24.50 -7.76
N LYS A 11 18.68 24.65 -8.65
CA LYS A 11 18.89 25.87 -9.44
C LYS A 11 17.71 26.19 -10.38
N VAL A 12 16.96 25.17 -10.81
CA VAL A 12 15.83 25.31 -11.73
C VAL A 12 14.50 25.41 -10.96
N SER A 13 14.36 24.70 -9.84
CA SER A 13 13.15 24.68 -9.03
C SER A 13 13.02 25.87 -8.06
N GLY A 14 14.08 26.67 -7.86
CA GLY A 14 14.07 27.83 -6.96
C GLY A 14 14.06 27.47 -5.47
N GLY A 15 14.37 26.22 -5.13
CA GLY A 15 14.34 25.72 -3.74
C GLY A 15 14.92 24.32 -3.61
N GLU A 16 14.04 23.32 -3.51
CA GLU A 16 14.42 21.91 -3.29
C GLU A 16 14.62 21.15 -4.61
N GLU A 17 15.40 20.07 -4.57
CA GLU A 17 15.56 19.18 -5.72
C GLU A 17 14.30 18.33 -5.88
N LEU A 18 13.76 18.28 -7.10
CA LEU A 18 12.53 17.54 -7.36
C LEU A 18 12.85 16.26 -8.11
N VAL A 19 12.19 15.17 -7.72
CA VAL A 19 12.23 13.90 -8.46
C VAL A 19 10.94 13.78 -9.27
N VAL A 20 11.09 13.66 -10.58
CA VAL A 20 9.97 13.51 -11.50
C VAL A 20 9.76 12.03 -11.77
N VAL A 21 8.53 11.60 -11.53
CA VAL A 21 8.06 10.23 -11.80
C VAL A 21 6.95 10.32 -12.84
N ARG A 22 6.84 9.31 -13.71
CA ARG A 22 5.72 9.24 -14.64
C ARG A 22 4.43 9.07 -13.84
N LYS A 23 3.38 9.72 -14.33
CA LYS A 23 2.05 9.66 -13.70
C LYS A 23 1.58 8.21 -13.54
N ASP A 24 1.68 7.41 -14.60
CA ASP A 24 1.23 6.02 -14.62
C ASP A 24 1.96 5.16 -13.57
N ASP A 25 3.28 5.35 -13.43
CA ASP A 25 4.09 4.64 -12.42
C ASP A 25 3.69 5.07 -10.99
N PHE A 26 3.42 6.36 -10.78
CA PHE A 26 2.98 6.87 -9.49
C PHE A 26 1.57 6.39 -9.12
N GLU A 27 0.65 6.33 -10.08
CA GLU A 27 -0.70 5.80 -9.87
C GLU A 27 -0.67 4.29 -9.57
N ALA A 28 0.13 3.53 -10.32
CA ALA A 28 0.35 2.10 -10.05
C ALA A 28 0.88 1.88 -8.63
N PHE A 29 1.89 2.68 -8.21
CA PHE A 29 2.42 2.63 -6.85
C PHE A 29 1.36 2.98 -5.80
N ARG A 30 0.56 4.04 -6.01
CA ARG A 30 -0.51 4.43 -5.08
C ARG A 30 -1.55 3.33 -4.90
N ASN A 31 -1.95 2.68 -5.99
CA ASN A 31 -2.92 1.58 -5.94
C ASN A 31 -2.36 0.38 -5.18
N TRP A 32 -1.14 -0.05 -5.54
CA TRP A 32 -0.44 -1.11 -4.82
C TRP A 32 -0.32 -0.81 -3.32
N ARG A 33 0.09 0.42 -2.96
CA ARG A 33 0.21 0.84 -1.56
C ARG A 33 -1.12 0.71 -0.81
N LYS A 34 -2.22 1.16 -1.42
CA LYS A 34 -3.57 1.07 -0.83
C LYS A 34 -3.99 -0.39 -0.61
N GLU A 35 -3.69 -1.27 -1.55
CA GLU A 35 -3.97 -2.70 -1.43
C GLU A 35 -3.17 -3.35 -0.29
N VAL A 36 -1.88 -3.02 -0.18
CA VAL A 36 -1.02 -3.50 0.89
C VAL A 36 -1.47 -2.99 2.26
N GLU A 37 -1.79 -1.70 2.39
CA GLU A 37 -2.32 -1.12 3.62
C GLU A 37 -3.62 -1.80 4.05
N ASN A 38 -4.53 -2.07 3.11
CA ASN A 38 -5.77 -2.80 3.37
C ASN A 38 -5.51 -4.25 3.82
N ALA A 39 -4.60 -4.96 3.15
CA ALA A 39 -4.21 -6.32 3.52
C ALA A 39 -3.61 -6.37 4.93
N LEU A 40 -2.70 -5.44 5.26
CA LEU A 40 -2.10 -5.32 6.57
C LEU A 40 -3.15 -5.02 7.65
N ALA A 41 -4.10 -4.12 7.37
CA ALA A 41 -5.19 -3.80 8.30
C ALA A 41 -6.04 -5.04 8.62
N LYS A 42 -6.38 -5.86 7.62
CA LYS A 42 -7.11 -7.12 7.81
C LYS A 42 -6.33 -8.11 8.67
N VAL A 43 -5.02 -8.26 8.42
CA VAL A 43 -4.16 -9.16 9.22
C VAL A 43 -4.05 -8.68 10.67
N GLN A 44 -3.82 -7.38 10.89
CA GLN A 44 -3.74 -6.79 12.23
C GLN A 44 -5.06 -6.97 12.99
N ARG A 45 -6.19 -6.71 12.33
CA ARG A 45 -7.52 -6.95 12.89
C ARG A 45 -7.73 -8.42 13.27
N GLY A 46 -7.43 -9.33 12.35
CA GLY A 46 -7.55 -10.77 12.61
C GLY A 46 -6.68 -11.24 13.78
N ARG A 47 -5.42 -10.76 13.85
CA ARG A 47 -4.52 -11.04 15.00
C ARG A 47 -5.10 -10.52 16.32
N ARG A 48 -5.67 -9.32 16.33
CA ARG A 48 -6.30 -8.73 17.52
C ARG A 48 -7.51 -9.55 17.96
N GLU A 49 -8.40 -9.90 17.04
CA GLU A 49 -9.60 -10.69 17.33
C GLU A 49 -9.25 -12.11 17.83
N TYR A 50 -8.24 -12.74 17.24
CA TYR A 50 -7.69 -14.02 17.71
C TYR A 50 -7.16 -13.92 19.14
N ARG A 51 -6.31 -12.92 19.45
CA ARG A 51 -5.79 -12.70 20.80
C ARG A 51 -6.88 -12.47 21.84
N LEU A 52 -7.96 -11.80 21.46
CA LEU A 52 -9.11 -11.55 22.33
C LEU A 52 -10.09 -12.73 22.41
N ARG A 53 -9.76 -13.89 21.80
CA ARG A 53 -10.63 -15.08 21.71
C ARG A 53 -12.01 -14.76 21.09
N LYS A 54 -12.06 -13.77 20.20
CA LYS A 54 -13.27 -13.40 19.44
C LYS A 54 -13.35 -14.09 18.09
N ALA A 55 -12.32 -14.86 17.70
CA ALA A 55 -12.30 -15.62 16.48
C ALA A 55 -13.15 -16.90 16.61
N ARG A 56 -13.98 -17.18 15.60
CA ARG A 56 -14.75 -18.42 15.48
C ARG A 56 -14.01 -19.36 14.53
N VAL A 57 -13.81 -20.61 14.95
CA VAL A 57 -13.34 -21.67 14.04
C VAL A 57 -14.55 -22.13 13.22
N VAL A 58 -14.39 -22.14 11.91
CA VAL A 58 -15.41 -22.62 10.96
C VAL A 58 -14.77 -23.67 10.05
N ALA A 59 -15.49 -24.73 9.71
CA ALA A 59 -14.97 -25.80 8.88
C ALA A 59 -15.12 -25.47 7.38
N SER A 60 -16.03 -24.56 7.03
CA SER A 60 -16.23 -24.09 5.67
C SER A 60 -16.65 -22.61 5.60
N PRO A 61 -16.37 -21.90 4.49
CA PRO A 61 -16.85 -20.53 4.31
C PRO A 61 -18.37 -20.38 4.34
N ARG A 62 -19.13 -21.46 4.05
CA ARG A 62 -20.60 -21.45 4.06
C ARG A 62 -21.19 -21.21 5.46
N GLU A 63 -20.41 -21.45 6.52
CA GLU A 63 -20.83 -21.20 7.90
C GLU A 63 -20.76 -19.72 8.32
N LEU A 64 -20.25 -18.85 7.42
CA LEU A 64 -20.15 -17.39 7.60
C LEU A 64 -21.19 -16.60 6.79
N LEU A 65 -21.98 -17.29 5.95
CA LEU A 65 -23.09 -16.74 5.17
C LEU A 65 -24.41 -16.90 5.95
#